data_AF-G8WS33-F1
#
_entry.id   AF-G8WS33-F1
#
_cell.length_a   1.000
_cell.length_b   1.000
_cell.length_c   1.000
_cell.angle_alpha   90.00
_cell.angle_beta   90.00
_cell.angle_gamma   90.00
#
_symmetry.space_group_name_H-M   'P 1'
#
loop_
_entity.id
_entity.type
_entity.pdbx_description
1 polymer ?
#
loop_
_entity_poly.entity_id
_entity_poly.type
_entity_poly.pdbx_seq_one_letter_code
_entity_poly.pdbx_strand_id
1 'polypeptide(L)'
;MADHGSARTWYGAAIKAARRSGDPLLAAYQIGSLAQMEADTGNAAQALRLIRSARQQLGANAPVVADAWLSAVEAQAYATAGDERLCDRALTRSRAAARRMPGQDAPPWPWVFAFDERKVDICRISCGARLRLASWVFGARDDGAAVMPTAHAKQRALAQLDVATGHFVAGHVEAAYTLATQAVETGLRYRSGRVVERARGFRRAYSSATPPRIVREFDDRLHDVYM
;
A
#
# COMPACT_ATOMS: atom_id res chain seq x y z
N MET A 1 -15.90 -10.01 -4.15
CA MET A 1 -16.15 -8.76 -3.41
C MET A 1 -15.29 -8.75 -2.16
N ALA A 2 -14.51 -7.70 -1.92
CA ALA A 2 -13.79 -7.55 -0.65
C ALA A 2 -14.78 -7.07 0.43
N ASP A 3 -15.07 -7.90 1.43
CA ASP A 3 -15.98 -7.55 2.51
C ASP A 3 -15.29 -6.64 3.54
N HIS A 4 -15.30 -5.35 3.25
CA HIS A 4 -14.71 -4.32 4.12
C HIS A 4 -15.52 -4.13 5.42
N GLY A 5 -16.80 -4.47 5.43
CA GLY A 5 -17.66 -4.37 6.62
C GLY A 5 -17.23 -5.40 7.67
N SER A 6 -17.14 -6.66 7.27
CA SER A 6 -16.63 -7.73 8.15
C SER A 6 -15.19 -7.47 8.58
N ALA A 7 -14.34 -6.95 7.68
CA ALA A 7 -12.97 -6.60 8.03
C ALA A 7 -12.89 -5.59 9.20
N ARG A 8 -13.70 -4.51 9.18
CA ARG A 8 -13.77 -3.53 10.29
C ARG A 8 -14.19 -4.17 11.60
N THR A 9 -15.17 -5.07 11.56
CA THR A 9 -15.63 -5.82 12.75
C THR A 9 -14.49 -6.66 13.33
N TRP A 10 -13.74 -7.38 12.51
CA TRP A 10 -12.62 -8.22 12.95
C TRP A 10 -11.44 -7.39 13.46
N TYR A 11 -11.10 -6.27 12.82
CA TYR A 11 -10.11 -5.33 13.36
C TYR A 11 -10.56 -4.76 14.71
N GLY A 12 -11.84 -4.42 14.86
CA GLY A 12 -12.40 -3.99 16.14
C GLY A 12 -12.26 -5.03 17.25
N ALA A 13 -12.50 -6.31 16.93
CA ALA A 13 -12.28 -7.41 17.85
C ALA A 13 -10.78 -7.59 18.21
N ALA A 14 -9.89 -7.52 17.23
CA ALA A 14 -8.45 -7.61 17.43
C ALA A 14 -7.91 -6.46 18.29
N ILE A 15 -8.38 -5.22 18.07
CA ILE A 15 -8.01 -4.06 18.89
C ILE A 15 -8.49 -4.24 20.34
N LYS A 16 -9.72 -4.74 20.54
CA LYS A 16 -10.23 -5.04 21.90
C LYS A 16 -9.39 -6.10 22.59
N ALA A 17 -9.03 -7.17 21.90
CA ALA A 17 -8.17 -8.23 22.44
C ALA A 17 -6.77 -7.70 22.78
N ALA A 18 -6.15 -6.92 21.89
CA ALA A 18 -4.84 -6.30 22.12
C ALA A 18 -4.85 -5.33 23.31
N ARG A 19 -5.92 -4.56 23.50
CA ARG A 19 -6.05 -3.70 24.70
C ARG A 19 -6.16 -4.50 25.99
N ARG A 20 -6.85 -5.65 25.96
CA ARG A 20 -6.99 -6.52 27.14
C ARG A 20 -5.68 -7.17 27.56
N SER A 21 -4.71 -7.35 26.65
CA SER A 21 -3.39 -7.86 27.02
C SER A 21 -2.53 -6.83 27.77
N GLY A 22 -2.94 -5.56 27.80
CA GLY A 22 -2.17 -4.48 28.43
C GLY A 22 -0.89 -4.10 27.68
N ASP A 23 -0.67 -4.63 26.47
CA ASP A 23 0.52 -4.36 25.66
C ASP A 23 0.26 -3.17 24.70
N PRO A 24 0.89 -2.01 24.93
CA PRO A 24 0.63 -0.82 24.11
C PRO A 24 1.14 -0.97 22.66
N LEU A 25 2.22 -1.73 22.45
CA LEU A 25 2.77 -1.98 21.12
C LEU A 25 1.81 -2.84 20.29
N LEU A 26 1.25 -3.89 20.90
CA LEU A 26 0.25 -4.74 20.25
C LEU A 26 -1.03 -3.95 19.93
N ALA A 27 -1.50 -3.12 20.86
CA ALA A 27 -2.66 -2.27 20.63
C ALA A 27 -2.42 -1.29 19.46
N ALA A 28 -1.27 -0.63 19.44
CA ALA A 28 -0.88 0.29 18.37
C ALA A 28 -0.74 -0.42 17.03
N TYR A 29 -0.20 -1.64 17.00
CA TYR A 29 -0.12 -2.45 15.79
C TYR A 29 -1.50 -2.75 15.20
N GLN A 30 -2.46 -3.16 16.02
CA GLN A 30 -3.81 -3.47 15.52
C GLN A 30 -4.53 -2.20 15.04
N ILE A 31 -4.37 -1.08 15.74
CA ILE A 31 -4.94 0.22 15.33
C ILE A 31 -4.30 0.70 14.02
N GLY A 32 -2.98 0.63 13.89
CA GLY A 32 -2.26 1.00 12.67
C GLY A 32 -2.61 0.09 11.48
N SER A 33 -2.84 -1.20 11.72
CA SER A 33 -3.29 -2.14 10.68
C SER A 33 -4.67 -1.77 10.13
N LEU A 34 -5.61 -1.39 11.02
CA LEU A 34 -6.89 -0.86 10.60
C LEU A 34 -6.72 0.47 9.85
N ALA A 35 -5.82 1.36 10.30
CA ALA A 35 -5.54 2.62 9.61
C ALA A 35 -5.06 2.40 8.17
N GLN A 36 -4.18 1.42 7.95
CA GLN A 36 -3.71 1.03 6.63
C GLN A 36 -4.85 0.53 5.75
N MET A 37 -5.73 -0.32 6.28
CA MET A 37 -6.92 -0.78 5.56
C MET A 37 -7.85 0.39 5.17
N GLU A 38 -8.08 1.35 6.07
CA GLU A 38 -8.88 2.54 5.78
C GLU A 38 -8.24 3.41 4.69
N ALA A 39 -6.93 3.63 4.73
CA ALA A 39 -6.19 4.34 3.68
C ALA A 39 -6.28 3.63 2.33
N ASP A 40 -6.15 2.29 2.32
CA ASP A 40 -6.24 1.45 1.13
C ASP A 40 -7.65 1.44 0.51
N THR A 41 -8.69 1.62 1.32
CA THR A 41 -10.10 1.63 0.89
C THR A 41 -10.64 3.03 0.59
N GLY A 42 -9.80 4.07 0.65
CA GLY A 42 -10.17 5.43 0.28
C GLY A 42 -10.57 6.33 1.45
N ASN A 43 -10.58 5.83 2.70
CA ASN A 43 -11.04 6.58 3.87
C ASN A 43 -9.88 7.27 4.60
N ALA A 44 -9.28 8.27 3.95
CA ALA A 44 -8.12 9.00 4.47
C ALA A 44 -8.37 9.63 5.86
N ALA A 45 -9.54 10.22 6.08
CA ALA A 45 -9.87 10.88 7.34
C ALA A 45 -9.88 9.91 8.53
N GLN A 46 -10.45 8.70 8.36
CA GLN A 46 -10.43 7.67 9.39
C GLN A 46 -9.03 7.11 9.60
N ALA A 47 -8.27 6.87 8.53
CA ALA A 47 -6.88 6.41 8.62
C ALA A 47 -6.02 7.36 9.46
N LEU A 48 -6.05 8.67 9.17
CA LEU A 48 -5.30 9.69 9.91
C LEU A 48 -5.70 9.77 11.39
N ARG A 49 -7.00 9.61 11.72
CA ARG A 49 -7.46 9.52 13.11
C ARG A 49 -6.87 8.31 13.84
N LEU A 50 -6.88 7.14 13.19
CA LEU A 50 -6.36 5.90 13.75
C LEU A 50 -4.84 5.96 13.94
N ILE A 51 -4.10 6.54 12.99
CA ILE A 51 -2.64 6.75 13.13
C ILE A 51 -2.33 7.59 14.37
N ARG A 52 -3.06 8.70 14.58
CA ARG A 52 -2.89 9.52 15.79
C ARG A 52 -3.17 8.72 17.05
N SER A 53 -4.22 7.90 17.05
CA SER A 53 -4.55 7.03 18.19
C SER A 53 -3.47 5.96 18.44
N ALA A 54 -2.91 5.35 17.39
CA ALA A 54 -1.82 4.39 17.52
C ALA A 54 -0.56 5.03 18.10
N ARG A 55 -0.19 6.25 17.65
CA ARG A 55 0.94 7.01 18.19
C ARG A 55 0.73 7.39 19.66
N GLN A 56 -0.49 7.78 20.03
CA GLN A 56 -0.84 8.05 21.43
C GLN A 56 -0.67 6.81 22.31
N GLN A 57 -1.03 5.63 21.80
CA GLN A 57 -0.85 4.38 22.54
C GLN A 57 0.63 4.02 22.75
N LEU A 58 1.50 4.31 21.78
CA LEU A 58 2.93 4.05 21.91
C LEU A 58 3.64 5.00 22.88
N GLY A 59 3.13 6.22 23.05
CA GLY A 59 3.74 7.23 23.91
C GLY A 59 5.13 7.69 23.43
N ALA A 60 5.91 8.27 24.35
CA ALA A 60 7.22 8.86 24.03
C ALA A 60 8.31 7.83 23.69
N ASN A 61 8.17 6.60 24.19
CA ASN A 61 9.15 5.52 24.03
C ASN A 61 8.77 4.57 22.89
N ALA A 62 8.12 5.09 21.85
CA ALA A 62 7.69 4.29 20.70
C ALA A 62 8.90 3.61 20.02
N PRO A 63 8.85 2.29 19.76
CA PRO A 63 9.90 1.63 19.00
C PRO A 63 10.11 2.28 17.63
N VAL A 64 11.36 2.45 17.21
CA VAL A 64 11.72 3.13 15.94
C VAL A 64 11.02 2.48 14.74
N VAL A 65 10.89 1.15 14.74
CA VAL A 65 10.19 0.42 13.67
C VAL A 65 8.69 0.76 13.60
N ALA A 66 8.04 0.97 14.74
CA ALA A 66 6.64 1.37 14.77
C ALA A 66 6.47 2.80 14.23
N ASP A 67 7.41 3.71 14.53
CA ASP A 67 7.43 5.05 13.95
C ASP A 67 7.65 5.02 12.44
N ALA A 68 8.59 4.20 11.95
CA ALA A 68 8.86 4.03 10.53
C ALA A 68 7.63 3.54 9.78
N TRP A 69 7.00 2.47 10.27
CA TRP A 69 5.81 1.88 9.67
C TRP A 69 4.60 2.81 9.73
N LEU A 70 4.29 3.40 10.89
CA LEU A 70 3.15 4.33 11.02
C LEU A 70 3.32 5.56 10.14
N SER A 71 4.55 6.04 9.93
CA SER A 71 4.83 7.15 9.01
C SER A 71 4.59 6.75 7.54
N ALA A 72 4.85 5.50 7.16
CA ALA A 72 4.50 5.00 5.83
C ALA A 72 2.97 4.87 5.65
N VAL A 73 2.24 4.38 6.66
CA VAL A 73 0.77 4.32 6.62
C VAL A 73 0.17 5.74 6.57
N GLU A 74 0.78 6.69 7.27
CA GLU A 74 0.43 8.11 7.22
C GLU A 74 0.64 8.73 5.83
N ALA A 75 1.75 8.41 5.17
CA ALA A 75 1.97 8.79 3.77
C ALA A 75 0.87 8.24 2.85
N GLN A 76 0.52 6.96 2.98
CA GLN A 76 -0.58 6.37 2.20
C GLN A 76 -1.90 7.09 2.44
N ALA A 77 -2.21 7.46 3.67
CA ALA A 77 -3.42 8.20 4.00
C ALA A 77 -3.42 9.61 3.38
N TYR A 78 -2.30 10.35 3.41
CA TYR A 78 -2.19 11.64 2.74
C TYR A 78 -2.28 11.52 1.21
N ALA A 79 -1.65 10.51 0.61
CA ALA A 79 -1.79 10.22 -0.81
C ALA A 79 -3.23 9.93 -1.21
N THR A 80 -3.96 9.15 -0.40
CA THR A 80 -5.40 8.91 -0.58
C THR A 80 -6.24 10.19 -0.45
N ALA A 81 -5.81 11.15 0.38
CA ALA A 81 -6.44 12.47 0.49
C ALA A 81 -6.02 13.46 -0.62
N GLY A 82 -5.07 13.11 -1.49
CA GLY A 82 -4.55 14.01 -2.52
C GLY A 82 -3.53 15.05 -2.02
N ASP A 83 -3.03 14.91 -0.78
CA ASP A 83 -2.06 15.85 -0.20
C ASP A 83 -0.63 15.38 -0.45
N GLU A 84 -0.06 15.83 -1.57
CA GLU A 84 1.31 15.50 -1.98
C GLU A 84 2.35 15.95 -0.94
N ARG A 85 2.20 17.16 -0.39
CA ARG A 85 3.19 17.76 0.52
C ARG A 85 3.28 17.00 1.83
N LEU A 86 2.13 16.69 2.45
CA LEU A 86 2.11 15.92 3.69
C LEU A 86 2.49 14.46 3.44
N CYS A 87 2.16 13.91 2.27
CA CYS A 87 2.62 12.58 1.87
C CYS A 87 4.15 12.50 1.80
N ASP A 88 4.81 13.43 1.10
CA ASP A 88 6.28 13.43 0.97
C ASP A 88 6.98 13.61 2.33
N ARG A 89 6.44 14.49 3.18
CA ARG A 89 6.94 14.68 4.54
C ARG A 89 6.85 13.40 5.36
N ALA A 90 5.74 12.67 5.26
CA ALA A 90 5.55 11.40 5.95
C ALA A 90 6.47 10.29 5.42
N LEU A 91 6.69 10.22 4.09
CA LEU A 91 7.68 9.33 3.47
C LEU A 91 9.10 9.62 3.94
N THR A 92 9.48 10.91 4.00
CA THR A 92 10.79 11.35 4.49
C THR A 92 11.02 10.91 5.93
N ARG A 93 10.03 11.11 6.80
CA ARG A 93 10.07 10.63 8.19
C ARG A 93 10.20 9.11 8.26
N SER A 94 9.41 8.38 7.47
CA SER A 94 9.46 6.92 7.42
C SER A 94 10.85 6.41 7.03
N ARG A 95 11.46 6.99 5.99
CA ARG A 95 12.83 6.65 5.56
C ARG A 95 13.87 6.95 6.63
N ALA A 96 13.80 8.13 7.26
CA ALA A 96 14.72 8.51 8.32
C ALA A 96 14.61 7.59 9.55
N ALA A 97 13.41 7.10 9.87
CA ALA A 97 13.22 6.10 10.92
C ALA A 97 13.76 4.72 10.49
N ALA A 98 13.47 4.27 9.27
CA ALA A 98 13.96 2.99 8.73
C ALA A 98 15.50 2.90 8.73
N ARG A 99 16.20 3.97 8.36
CA ARG A 99 17.67 4.06 8.38
C ARG A 99 18.29 3.96 9.78
N ARG A 100 17.53 4.30 10.82
CA ARG A 100 17.97 4.23 12.22
C ARG A 100 17.65 2.89 12.89
N MET A 101 16.93 2.00 12.20
CA MET A 101 16.56 0.69 12.76
C MET A 101 17.75 -0.26 12.95
N PRO A 102 18.74 -0.35 12.03
CA PRO A 102 19.93 -1.16 12.27
C PRO A 102 20.64 -0.70 13.55
N GLY A 103 20.84 -1.64 14.50
CA GLY A 103 21.48 -1.35 15.79
C GLY A 103 20.52 -1.03 16.95
N GLN A 104 19.21 -1.14 16.76
CA GLN A 104 18.20 -1.06 17.82
C GLN A 104 17.74 -2.45 18.26
N ASP A 105 17.28 -2.57 19.51
CA ASP A 105 16.63 -3.79 19.97
C ASP A 105 15.40 -4.09 19.11
N ALA A 106 15.35 -5.31 18.58
CA ALA A 106 14.21 -5.75 17.80
C ALA A 106 12.95 -5.77 18.70
N PRO A 107 11.78 -5.37 18.19
CA PRO A 107 10.55 -5.57 18.93
C PRO A 107 10.38 -7.08 19.25
N PRO A 108 9.63 -7.42 20.32
CA PRO A 108 9.46 -8.81 20.75
C PRO A 108 8.85 -9.72 19.66
N TRP A 109 8.16 -9.13 18.67
CA TRP A 109 7.58 -9.83 17.53
C TRP A 109 8.11 -9.24 16.21
N PRO A 110 9.32 -9.63 15.76
CA PRO A 110 9.94 -9.05 14.58
C PRO A 110 9.15 -9.30 13.28
N TRP A 111 8.30 -10.34 13.24
CA TRP A 111 7.41 -10.59 12.11
C TRP A 111 6.19 -9.64 12.03
N VAL A 112 5.78 -9.05 13.16
CA VAL A 112 4.64 -8.13 13.25
C VAL A 112 5.01 -6.75 12.70
N PHE A 113 6.29 -6.39 12.72
CA PHE A 113 6.82 -5.13 12.22
C PHE A 113 7.96 -5.33 11.21
N ALA A 114 7.85 -6.34 10.33
CA ALA A 114 8.85 -6.55 9.29
C ALA A 114 8.86 -5.37 8.30
N PHE A 115 9.75 -4.41 8.57
CA PHE A 115 9.82 -3.13 7.90
C PHE A 115 11.28 -2.74 7.65
N ASP A 116 11.57 -2.22 6.47
CA ASP A 116 12.90 -1.81 6.02
C ASP A 116 12.77 -0.64 5.03
N GLU A 117 13.90 -0.12 4.54
CA GLU A 117 13.89 0.94 3.53
C GLU A 117 13.17 0.53 2.23
N ARG A 118 13.23 -0.76 1.86
CA ARG A 118 12.54 -1.28 0.66
C ARG A 118 11.02 -1.15 0.80
N LYS A 119 10.46 -1.31 2.00
CA LYS A 119 9.03 -1.03 2.28
C LYS A 119 8.69 0.44 2.10
N VAL A 120 9.61 1.36 2.40
CA VAL A 120 9.42 2.79 2.17
C VAL A 120 9.38 3.09 0.67
N ASP A 121 10.22 2.43 -0.13
CA ASP A 121 10.22 2.58 -1.60
C ASP A 121 8.93 2.07 -2.23
N ILE A 122 8.44 0.90 -1.81
CA ILE A 122 7.13 0.38 -2.22
C ILE A 122 6.02 1.36 -1.83
N CYS A 123 6.09 1.93 -0.62
CA CYS A 123 5.12 2.93 -0.17
C CYS A 123 5.14 4.17 -1.06
N ARG A 124 6.33 4.68 -1.43
CA ARG A 124 6.48 5.83 -2.34
C ARG A 124 5.86 5.55 -3.71
N ILE A 125 6.10 4.38 -4.29
CA ILE A 125 5.47 3.96 -5.56
C ILE A 125 3.95 3.97 -5.43
N SER A 126 3.42 3.38 -4.36
CA SER A 126 1.97 3.31 -4.11
C SER A 126 1.34 4.69 -3.87
N CYS A 127 2.07 5.62 -3.23
CA CYS A 127 1.65 7.00 -3.08
C CYS A 127 1.69 7.76 -4.41
N GLY A 128 2.76 7.58 -5.19
CA GLY A 128 2.90 8.16 -6.53
C GLY A 128 1.79 7.71 -7.48
N ALA A 129 1.41 6.42 -7.45
CA ALA A 129 0.29 5.91 -8.22
C ALA A 129 -1.04 6.59 -7.84
N ARG A 130 -1.32 6.75 -6.54
CA ARG A 130 -2.53 7.43 -6.04
C ARG A 130 -2.56 8.91 -6.39
N LEU A 131 -1.44 9.60 -6.22
CA LEU A 131 -1.27 11.02 -6.52
C LEU A 131 -1.09 11.30 -8.03
N ARG A 132 -1.00 10.26 -8.86
CA ARG A 132 -0.71 10.35 -10.29
C ARG A 132 0.61 11.09 -10.59
N LEU A 133 1.65 10.78 -9.81
CA LEU A 133 3.01 11.32 -9.96
C LEU A 133 3.93 10.23 -10.52
N ALA A 134 4.07 10.18 -11.84
CA ALA A 134 4.95 9.20 -12.50
C ALA A 134 6.41 9.30 -12.03
N SER A 135 6.89 10.51 -11.71
CA SER A 135 8.22 10.75 -11.17
C SER A 135 8.46 10.07 -9.81
N TRP A 136 7.42 9.81 -9.02
CA TRP A 136 7.54 9.09 -7.75
C TRP A 136 7.51 7.58 -7.94
N VAL A 137 6.84 7.11 -8.99
CA VAL A 137 6.81 5.69 -9.38
C VAL A 137 8.14 5.25 -10.01
N PHE A 138 8.78 6.16 -10.76
CA PHE A 138 10.03 5.88 -11.49
C PHE A 138 11.27 6.53 -10.90
N GLY A 139 11.13 7.35 -9.85
CA GLY A 139 12.17 8.22 -9.32
C GLY A 139 13.43 7.49 -8.84
N ALA A 140 14.57 8.17 -9.04
CA ALA A 140 15.95 7.80 -8.70
C ALA A 140 16.24 6.29 -8.80
N ARG A 141 16.10 5.80 -10.02
CA ARG A 141 16.52 4.48 -10.50
C ARG A 141 18.07 4.34 -10.58
N ASP A 142 18.82 5.09 -9.78
CA ASP A 142 20.30 5.17 -9.83
C ASP A 142 21.00 4.10 -8.97
N ASP A 143 20.31 3.41 -8.06
CA ASP A 143 20.92 2.36 -7.22
C ASP A 143 20.53 0.93 -7.63
N GLY A 144 20.44 0.67 -8.94
CA GLY A 144 20.66 -0.66 -9.53
C GLY A 144 19.71 -1.81 -9.18
N ALA A 145 18.69 -1.62 -8.34
CA ALA A 145 17.76 -2.68 -7.97
C ALA A 145 16.38 -2.46 -8.58
N ALA A 146 15.96 -3.36 -9.46
CA ALA A 146 14.55 -3.56 -9.74
C ALA A 146 13.83 -3.86 -8.41
N VAL A 147 13.14 -2.87 -7.87
CA VAL A 147 12.29 -3.03 -6.69
C VAL A 147 11.15 -3.94 -7.12
N MET A 148 11.30 -5.25 -6.94
CA MET A 148 10.18 -6.17 -6.75
C MET A 148 10.43 -7.01 -5.49
N PRO A 149 10.29 -6.43 -4.27
CA PRO A 149 10.84 -6.99 -3.05
C PRO A 149 10.00 -8.03 -2.33
N THR A 150 8.85 -8.45 -2.85
CA THR A 150 7.98 -9.31 -2.04
C THR A 150 8.03 -10.72 -2.59
N ALA A 151 8.51 -11.68 -1.79
CA ALA A 151 8.39 -13.11 -2.11
C ALA A 151 6.92 -13.50 -2.37
N HIS A 152 5.98 -12.77 -1.78
CA HIS A 152 4.55 -13.00 -1.91
C HIS A 152 3.98 -12.48 -3.25
N ALA A 153 3.56 -13.41 -4.12
CA ALA A 153 3.01 -13.12 -5.44
C ALA A 153 1.88 -12.07 -5.43
N LYS A 154 0.96 -12.12 -4.45
CA LYS A 154 -0.15 -11.16 -4.33
C LYS A 154 0.31 -9.73 -4.03
N GLN A 155 1.36 -9.56 -3.24
CA GLN A 155 1.90 -8.23 -2.94
C GLN A 155 2.65 -7.66 -4.15
N ARG A 156 3.39 -8.50 -4.89
CA ARG A 156 4.01 -8.09 -6.16
C ARG A 156 2.98 -7.61 -7.18
N ALA A 157 1.89 -8.35 -7.36
CA ALA A 157 0.83 -7.96 -8.30
C ALA A 157 0.23 -6.58 -8.00
N LEU A 158 0.07 -6.23 -6.71
CA LEU A 158 -0.42 -4.90 -6.32
C LEU A 158 0.62 -3.81 -6.62
N ALA A 159 1.88 -4.05 -6.27
CA ALA A 159 2.96 -3.11 -6.59
C ALA A 159 3.10 -2.93 -8.12
N GLN A 160 2.91 -3.99 -8.88
CA GLN A 160 2.93 -3.97 -10.34
C GLN A 160 1.78 -3.13 -10.94
N LEU A 161 0.57 -3.16 -10.35
CA LEU A 161 -0.52 -2.26 -10.72
C LEU A 161 -0.22 -0.80 -10.40
N ASP A 162 0.48 -0.52 -9.30
CA ASP A 162 0.92 0.84 -8.98
C ASP A 162 1.98 1.32 -9.99
N VAL A 163 2.90 0.45 -10.42
CA VAL A 163 3.86 0.75 -11.51
C VAL A 163 3.16 0.94 -12.86
N ALA A 164 2.18 0.09 -13.19
CA ALA A 164 1.34 0.24 -14.37
C ALA A 164 0.64 1.61 -14.39
N THR A 165 0.14 2.06 -13.23
CA THR A 165 -0.46 3.39 -13.07
C THR A 165 0.55 4.50 -13.39
N GLY A 166 1.81 4.37 -12.94
CA GLY A 166 2.87 5.31 -13.31
C GLY A 166 3.13 5.36 -14.81
N HIS A 167 3.19 4.20 -15.49
CA HIS A 167 3.35 4.15 -16.95
C HIS A 167 2.17 4.81 -17.66
N PHE A 168 0.96 4.56 -17.17
CA PHE A 168 -0.26 5.14 -17.72
C PHE A 168 -0.26 6.67 -17.61
N VAL A 169 0.11 7.21 -16.43
CA VAL A 169 0.25 8.66 -16.20
C VAL A 169 1.31 9.28 -17.11
N ALA A 170 2.40 8.56 -17.39
CA ALA A 170 3.45 9.00 -18.30
C ALA A 170 3.09 8.87 -19.79
N GLY A 171 1.88 8.39 -20.14
CA GLY A 171 1.43 8.20 -21.52
C GLY A 171 1.91 6.89 -22.17
N HIS A 172 2.61 6.02 -21.43
CA HIS A 172 3.11 4.74 -21.91
C HIS A 172 2.03 3.63 -21.81
N VAL A 173 0.98 3.73 -22.63
CA VAL A 173 -0.21 2.85 -22.56
C VAL A 173 0.15 1.36 -22.71
N GLU A 174 0.95 0.99 -23.71
CA GLU A 174 1.35 -0.40 -23.95
C GLU A 174 2.06 -1.01 -22.74
N ALA A 175 3.04 -0.30 -22.18
CA ALA A 175 3.78 -0.75 -21.00
C ALA A 175 2.87 -0.86 -19.76
N ALA A 176 1.96 0.10 -19.59
CA ALA A 176 1.01 0.11 -18.48
C ALA A 176 0.10 -1.13 -18.52
N TYR A 177 -0.51 -1.41 -19.67
CA TYR A 177 -1.44 -2.51 -19.81
C TYR A 177 -0.74 -3.88 -19.84
N THR A 178 0.48 -3.99 -20.36
CA THR A 178 1.28 -5.21 -20.24
C THR A 178 1.49 -5.60 -18.77
N LEU A 179 1.90 -4.64 -17.93
CA LEU A 179 2.09 -4.87 -16.51
C LEU A 179 0.76 -5.12 -15.79
N ALA A 180 -0.31 -4.40 -16.14
CA ALA A 180 -1.61 -4.60 -15.52
C ALA A 180 -2.17 -6.00 -15.82
N THR A 181 -2.02 -6.52 -17.04
CA THR A 181 -2.48 -7.86 -17.44
C THR A 181 -1.79 -8.96 -16.63
N GLN A 182 -0.46 -8.92 -16.54
CA GLN A 182 0.31 -9.87 -15.73
C GLN A 182 -0.09 -9.84 -14.23
N ALA A 183 -0.46 -8.67 -13.72
CA ALA A 183 -0.95 -8.55 -12.35
C ALA A 183 -2.34 -9.18 -12.18
N VAL A 184 -3.24 -9.00 -13.16
CA VAL A 184 -4.57 -9.66 -13.20
C VAL A 184 -4.42 -11.17 -13.25
N GLU A 185 -3.54 -11.72 -14.09
CA GLU A 185 -3.26 -13.15 -14.18
C GLU A 185 -2.81 -13.73 -12.82
N THR A 186 -1.94 -13.00 -12.12
CA THR A 186 -1.55 -13.37 -10.75
C THR A 186 -2.75 -13.29 -9.79
N GLY A 187 -3.59 -12.25 -9.91
CA GLY A 187 -4.82 -12.10 -9.15
C GLY A 187 -5.77 -13.27 -9.32
N LEU A 188 -6.00 -13.70 -10.56
CA LEU A 188 -6.84 -14.84 -10.92
C LEU A 188 -6.27 -16.15 -10.37
N ARG A 189 -4.99 -16.43 -10.64
CA ARG A 189 -4.30 -17.64 -10.19
C ARG A 189 -4.39 -17.85 -8.67
N TYR A 190 -4.28 -16.77 -7.90
CA TYR A 190 -4.34 -16.82 -6.44
C TYR A 190 -5.70 -16.41 -5.85
N ARG A 191 -6.74 -16.29 -6.69
CA ARG A 191 -8.11 -15.88 -6.31
C ARG A 191 -8.12 -14.62 -5.42
N SER A 192 -7.28 -13.66 -5.74
CA SER A 192 -7.09 -12.45 -4.95
C SER A 192 -8.07 -11.36 -5.37
N GLY A 193 -9.20 -11.28 -4.67
CA GLY A 193 -10.19 -10.21 -4.88
C GLY A 193 -9.57 -8.81 -4.77
N ARG A 194 -8.59 -8.61 -3.88
CA ARG A 194 -7.91 -7.31 -3.72
C ARG A 194 -7.11 -6.88 -4.96
N VAL A 195 -6.44 -7.81 -5.64
CA VAL A 195 -5.71 -7.53 -6.88
C VAL A 195 -6.69 -7.19 -8.00
N VAL A 196 -7.76 -7.98 -8.12
CA VAL A 196 -8.81 -7.77 -9.13
C VAL A 196 -9.50 -6.42 -8.94
N GLU A 197 -9.87 -6.04 -7.72
CA GLU A 197 -10.50 -4.73 -7.46
C GLU A 197 -9.55 -3.56 -7.78
N ARG A 198 -8.25 -3.71 -7.49
CA ARG A 198 -7.25 -2.69 -7.88
C ARG A 198 -7.11 -2.60 -9.39
N ALA A 199 -7.13 -3.72 -10.11
CA ALA A 199 -7.09 -3.75 -11.57
C ALA A 199 -8.34 -3.11 -12.21
N ARG A 200 -9.53 -3.34 -11.63
CA ARG A 200 -10.76 -2.62 -12.02
C ARG A 200 -10.63 -1.11 -11.83
N GLY A 201 -10.01 -0.69 -10.72
CA GLY A 201 -9.68 0.72 -10.47
C GLY A 201 -8.77 1.31 -11.55
N PHE A 202 -7.71 0.60 -11.90
CA PHE A 202 -6.80 0.98 -12.99
C PHE A 202 -7.55 1.12 -14.32
N ARG A 203 -8.39 0.13 -14.68
CA ARG A 203 -9.14 0.15 -15.93
C ARG A 203 -10.08 1.34 -16.09
N ARG A 204 -10.71 1.78 -15.01
CA ARG A 204 -11.61 2.95 -14.99
C ARG A 204 -10.88 4.26 -15.33
N ALA A 205 -9.55 4.30 -15.21
CA ALA A 205 -8.77 5.49 -15.54
C ALA A 205 -8.61 5.72 -17.05
N TYR A 206 -8.92 4.72 -17.88
CA TYR A 206 -8.85 4.82 -19.33
C TYR A 206 -10.24 4.92 -19.97
N SER A 207 -10.44 5.93 -20.81
CA SER A 207 -11.66 6.13 -21.58
C SER A 207 -11.31 6.39 -23.04
N SER A 208 -11.81 5.53 -23.93
CA SER A 208 -11.72 5.69 -25.38
C SER A 208 -12.86 4.91 -26.02
N ALA A 209 -13.47 5.46 -27.07
CA ALA A 209 -14.48 4.75 -27.87
C ALA A 209 -13.87 3.58 -28.65
N THR A 210 -12.57 3.66 -28.97
CA THR A 210 -11.84 2.65 -29.74
C THR A 210 -10.58 2.26 -28.98
N PRO A 211 -10.68 1.40 -27.94
CA PRO A 211 -9.53 0.96 -27.15
C PRO A 211 -8.55 0.17 -28.04
N PRO A 212 -7.23 0.34 -27.91
CA PRO A 212 -6.23 -0.46 -28.65
C PRO A 212 -6.27 -1.92 -28.20
N ARG A 213 -5.62 -2.81 -28.98
CA ARG A 213 -5.66 -4.26 -28.77
C ARG A 213 -5.26 -4.66 -27.34
N ILE A 214 -4.18 -4.07 -26.81
CA ILE A 214 -3.67 -4.37 -25.47
C ILE A 214 -4.67 -4.08 -24.34
N VAL A 215 -5.52 -3.07 -24.51
CA VAL A 215 -6.56 -2.72 -23.54
C VAL A 215 -7.71 -3.72 -23.60
N ARG A 216 -8.07 -4.18 -24.81
CA ARG A 216 -9.09 -5.23 -24.98
C ARG A 216 -8.63 -6.58 -24.43
N GLU A 217 -7.38 -6.97 -24.69
CA GLU A 217 -6.80 -8.19 -24.10
C GLU A 217 -6.81 -8.15 -22.55
N PHE A 218 -6.53 -6.99 -21.96
CA PHE A 218 -6.67 -6.78 -20.53
C PHE A 218 -8.13 -6.92 -20.06
N ASP A 219 -9.08 -6.35 -20.82
CA ASP A 219 -10.51 -6.42 -20.49
C ASP A 219 -11.03 -7.86 -20.53
N ASP A 220 -10.62 -8.65 -21.52
CA ASP A 220 -10.95 -10.08 -21.64
C ASP A 220 -10.46 -10.84 -20.40
N ARG A 221 -9.19 -10.63 -19.99
CA ARG A 221 -8.63 -11.24 -18.77
C ARG A 221 -9.35 -10.80 -17.50
N LEU A 222 -9.78 -9.54 -17.42
CA LEU A 222 -10.49 -9.03 -16.25
C LEU A 222 -11.94 -9.56 -16.18
N HIS A 223 -12.52 -9.93 -17.32
CA HIS A 223 -13.86 -10.52 -17.42
C HIS A 223 -13.88 -12.00 -16.99
N ASP A 224 -12.80 -12.75 -17.27
CA ASP A 224 -12.60 -14.14 -16.82
C ASP A 224 -12.69 -14.34 -15.28
N VAL A 225 -12.77 -13.25 -14.50
CA VAL A 225 -13.05 -13.27 -13.05
C VAL A 225 -14.45 -13.84 -12.71
N TYR A 226 -15.39 -13.81 -13.66
CA TYR A 226 -16.78 -14.20 -13.46
C TYR A 226 -17.14 -15.62 -13.94
N MET A 227 -16.18 -16.41 -14.43
CA MET A 227 -16.34 -17.83 -14.75
C MET A 227 -15.56 -18.71 -13.79
#